data_AF-A0A9E1Y6V3-F1
#
_entry.id   AF-A0A9E1Y6V3-F1
#
_cell.length_a   1.000
_cell.length_b   1.000
_cell.length_c   1.000
_cell.angle_alpha   90.00
_cell.angle_beta   90.00
_cell.angle_gamma   90.00
#
_symmetry.space_group_name_H-M   'P 1'
#
loop_
_entity.id
_entity.type
_entity.pdbx_description
1 polymer ?
#
loop_
_entity_poly.entity_id
_entity_poly.type
_entity_poly.pdbx_seq_one_letter_code
_entity_poly.pdbx_strand_id
1 'polypeptide(L)'
;FKNEDEEIQIPILEIGDNVEKEQIFSLEKIKFERDEKIVKAALSKIKKACENNLNIMVPIIEAAKSYVTMGEIVATMKTEFGEWQETAVF
;
A
#
# COMPACT_ATOMS: atom_id res chain seq x y z
N PHE A 1 -23.19 15.67 35.55
CA PHE A 1 -23.86 14.52 36.16
C PHE A 1 -23.16 13.28 35.67
N LYS A 2 -22.51 12.51 36.55
CA LYS A 2 -21.88 11.22 36.25
C LYS A 2 -22.64 10.22 37.13
N ASN A 3 -23.36 9.27 36.54
CA ASN A 3 -24.00 8.20 37.31
C ASN A 3 -22.91 7.20 37.70
N GLU A 4 -22.66 7.05 38.99
CA GLU A 4 -21.62 6.16 39.52
C GLU A 4 -21.96 4.67 39.31
N ASP A 5 -23.25 4.36 39.07
CA ASP A 5 -23.78 3.00 38.87
C ASP A 5 -24.11 2.67 37.40
N GLU A 6 -23.74 3.52 36.44
CA GLU A 6 -24.01 3.29 35.01
C GLU A 6 -22.88 2.46 34.38
N GLU A 7 -23.10 1.16 34.22
CA GLU A 7 -22.20 0.27 33.45
C GLU A 7 -22.39 0.49 31.94
N ILE A 8 -21.54 1.32 31.34
CA ILE A 8 -21.50 1.51 29.89
C ILE A 8 -20.75 0.34 29.24
N GLN A 9 -21.49 -0.64 28.71
CA GLN A 9 -20.91 -1.74 27.94
C GLN A 9 -20.75 -1.33 26.47
N ILE A 10 -19.56 -0.82 26.10
CA ILE A 10 -19.20 -0.55 24.70
C ILE A 10 -18.45 -1.78 24.16
N PRO A 11 -19.02 -2.54 23.21
CA PRO A 11 -18.32 -3.68 22.63
C PRO A 11 -17.07 -3.21 21.88
N ILE A 12 -15.95 -3.92 22.09
CA ILE A 12 -14.71 -3.71 21.36
C ILE A 12 -14.85 -4.39 20.00
N LEU A 13 -14.60 -3.63 18.92
CA LEU A 13 -14.50 -4.22 17.59
C LEU A 13 -13.18 -4.99 17.47
N GLU A 14 -13.28 -6.30 17.26
CA GLU A 14 -12.13 -7.15 16.95
C GLU A 14 -12.08 -7.44 15.44
N ILE A 15 -10.87 -7.39 14.86
CA ILE A 15 -10.63 -7.75 13.47
C ILE A 15 -10.20 -9.21 13.43
N GLY A 16 -10.96 -10.04 12.72
CA GLY A 16 -10.68 -11.47 12.62
C GLY A 16 -9.49 -11.79 11.71
N ASP A 17 -8.75 -12.86 12.04
CA ASP A 17 -7.58 -13.35 11.30
C ASP A 17 -7.90 -13.79 9.85
N ASN A 18 -9.17 -14.02 9.53
CA ASN A 18 -9.58 -14.38 8.16
C ASN A 18 -9.33 -13.25 7.16
N VAL A 19 -9.36 -12.00 7.60
CA VAL A 19 -9.12 -10.82 6.74
C VAL A 19 -7.75 -10.88 6.09
N GLU A 20 -6.71 -11.29 6.83
CA GLU A 20 -5.36 -11.45 6.28
C GLU A 20 -5.32 -12.53 5.19
N LYS A 21 -5.93 -13.69 5.47
CA LYS A 21 -5.97 -14.83 4.53
C LYS A 21 -6.67 -14.46 3.23
N GLU A 22 -7.81 -13.76 3.32
CA GLU A 22 -8.56 -13.27 2.17
C GLU A 22 -7.76 -12.25 1.36
N GLN A 23 -7.02 -11.37 2.04
CA GLN A 23 -6.17 -10.37 1.39
C GLN A 23 -4.97 -11.01 0.66
N ILE A 24 -4.32 -12.00 1.27
CA ILE A 24 -3.21 -12.75 0.65
C ILE A 24 -3.72 -13.47 -0.60
N PHE A 25 -4.82 -14.21 -0.50
CA PHE A 25 -5.42 -14.92 -1.63
C PHE A 25 -5.77 -13.97 -2.79
N SER A 26 -6.38 -12.83 -2.49
CA SER A 26 -6.73 -11.82 -3.49
C SER A 26 -5.49 -11.24 -4.17
N LEU A 27 -4.41 -11.01 -3.41
CA LEU A 27 -3.15 -10.50 -3.91
C LEU A 27 -2.46 -11.51 -4.84
N GLU A 28 -2.41 -12.78 -4.44
CA GLU A 28 -1.84 -13.87 -5.25
C GLU A 28 -2.60 -14.04 -6.56
N LYS A 29 -3.93 -14.03 -6.51
CA LYS A 29 -4.78 -14.11 -7.70
C LYS A 29 -4.51 -12.97 -8.68
N ILE A 30 -4.48 -11.73 -8.20
CA ILE A 30 -4.20 -10.56 -9.06
C ILE A 30 -2.81 -10.67 -9.70
N LYS A 31 -1.80 -11.09 -8.93
CA LYS A 31 -0.43 -11.28 -9.45
C LYS A 31 -0.35 -12.40 -10.48
N PHE A 32 -1.17 -13.43 -10.36
CA PHE A 32 -1.22 -14.55 -11.30
C PHE A 32 -1.92 -14.17 -12.62
N GLU A 33 -2.98 -13.38 -12.56
CA GLU A 33 -3.84 -13.08 -13.73
C GLU A 33 -3.34 -11.90 -14.60
N ARG A 34 -2.54 -11.00 -14.04
CA ARG A 34 -2.11 -9.76 -14.71
C ARG A 34 -1.02 -9.98 -15.77
N ASP A 35 -0.92 -9.04 -16.71
CA ASP A 35 0.17 -9.02 -17.69
C ASP A 35 1.46 -8.43 -17.09
N GLU A 36 2.41 -9.31 -16.81
CA GLU A 36 3.71 -8.98 -16.25
C GLU A 36 4.54 -8.01 -17.12
N LYS A 37 4.35 -7.97 -18.44
CA LYS A 37 5.04 -6.99 -19.30
C LYS A 37 4.49 -5.58 -19.08
N ILE A 38 3.18 -5.44 -18.95
CA ILE A 38 2.52 -4.16 -18.67
C ILE A 38 2.93 -3.66 -17.28
N VAL A 39 2.95 -4.55 -16.28
CA VAL A 39 3.40 -4.23 -14.91
C VAL A 39 4.82 -3.68 -14.92
N LYS A 40 5.77 -4.38 -15.56
CA LYS A 40 7.16 -3.93 -15.66
C LYS A 40 7.30 -2.58 -16.36
N ALA A 41 6.54 -2.36 -17.43
CA ALA A 41 6.54 -1.09 -18.15
C ALA A 41 6.01 0.06 -17.27
N ALA A 42 4.92 -0.17 -16.52
CA ALA A 42 4.35 0.82 -15.61
C ALA A 42 5.31 1.16 -14.46
N LEU A 43 5.94 0.15 -13.84
CA LEU A 43 6.95 0.35 -12.80
C LEU A 43 8.18 1.12 -13.33
N SER A 44 8.61 0.85 -14.56
CA SER A 44 9.70 1.62 -15.20
C SER A 44 9.35 3.09 -15.38
N LYS A 45 8.11 3.42 -15.72
CA LYS A 45 7.65 4.82 -15.82
C LYS A 45 7.64 5.51 -14.46
N ILE A 46 7.20 4.83 -13.40
CA ILE A 46 7.25 5.35 -12.02
C ILE A 46 8.70 5.65 -11.65
N LYS A 47 9.60 4.68 -11.82
CA LYS A 47 11.03 4.86 -11.54
C LYS A 47 11.61 6.08 -12.27
N LYS A 48 11.38 6.19 -13.58
CA LYS A 48 11.84 7.36 -14.36
C LYS A 48 11.26 8.68 -13.85
N ALA A 49 10.00 8.70 -13.44
CA ALA A 49 9.40 9.92 -12.89
C ALA A 49 10.06 10.32 -11.55
N CYS A 50 10.37 9.35 -10.69
CA CYS A 50 11.13 9.56 -9.46
C CYS A 50 12.54 10.09 -9.74
N GLU A 51 13.30 9.43 -10.62
CA GLU A 51 14.68 9.81 -10.99
C GLU A 51 14.78 11.23 -11.57
N ASN A 52 13.79 11.63 -12.37
CA ASN A 52 13.82 12.90 -13.11
C ASN A 52 13.00 14.01 -12.45
N ASN A 53 12.52 13.80 -11.21
CA ASN A 53 11.69 14.74 -10.47
C ASN A 53 10.45 15.22 -11.26
N LEU A 54 9.82 14.30 -11.98
CA LEU A 54 8.60 14.54 -12.76
C LEU A 54 7.35 14.29 -11.92
N ASN A 55 6.17 14.66 -12.44
CA ASN A 55 4.91 14.35 -11.78
C ASN A 55 4.65 12.83 -11.72
N ILE A 56 4.78 12.27 -10.51
CA ILE A 56 4.61 10.84 -10.23
C ILE A 56 3.15 10.35 -10.27
N MET A 57 2.16 11.24 -10.17
CA MET A 57 0.76 10.83 -10.09
C MET A 57 0.27 10.17 -11.39
N VAL A 58 0.73 10.66 -12.54
CA VAL A 58 0.36 10.12 -13.85
C VAL A 58 0.78 8.64 -13.98
N PRO A 59 2.06 8.26 -13.79
CA PRO A 59 2.45 6.86 -13.89
C PRO A 59 1.90 5.98 -12.74
N ILE A 60 1.61 6.53 -11.56
CA ILE A 60 0.94 5.77 -10.47
C ILE A 60 -0.48 5.37 -10.86
N ILE A 61 -1.25 6.27 -11.48
CA ILE A 61 -2.62 5.95 -11.95
C ILE A 61 -2.57 4.86 -13.03
N GLU A 62 -1.61 4.95 -13.97
CA GLU A 62 -1.41 3.92 -15.00
C GLU A 62 -1.03 2.55 -14.39
N ALA A 63 -0.17 2.54 -13.38
CA ALA A 63 0.21 1.33 -12.66
C ALA A 63 -0.98 0.71 -11.91
N ALA A 64 -1.76 1.52 -11.19
CA ALA A 64 -2.97 1.05 -10.49
C ALA A 64 -3.98 0.42 -11.46
N LYS A 65 -4.21 1.03 -12.63
CA LYS A 65 -5.06 0.47 -13.70
C LYS A 65 -4.54 -0.84 -14.29
N SER A 66 -3.22 -1.09 -14.17
CA SER A 66 -2.54 -2.28 -14.66
C SER A 66 -2.36 -3.35 -13.58
N TYR A 67 -3.09 -3.25 -12.46
CA TYR A 67 -3.01 -4.19 -11.34
C TYR A 67 -1.60 -4.31 -10.72
N VAL A 68 -0.83 -3.22 -10.78
CA VAL A 68 0.37 -3.07 -9.96
C VAL A 68 -0.07 -2.80 -8.52
N THR A 69 0.51 -3.52 -7.58
CA THR A 69 0.15 -3.44 -6.17
C THR A 69 0.78 -2.23 -5.51
N MET A 70 0.16 -1.74 -4.43
CA MET A 70 0.72 -0.64 -3.62
C MET A 70 2.14 -0.95 -3.15
N GLY A 71 2.41 -2.19 -2.72
CA GLY A 71 3.74 -2.61 -2.30
C GLY A 71 4.79 -2.53 -3.40
N GLU A 72 4.46 -2.87 -4.64
CA GLU A 72 5.39 -2.77 -5.78
C GLU A 72 5.67 -1.32 -6.19
N ILE A 73 4.65 -0.46 -6.13
CA ILE A 73 4.80 0.98 -6.36
C ILE A 73 5.74 1.58 -5.29
N VAL A 74 5.47 1.33 -4.02
CA VAL A 74 6.27 1.82 -2.89
C VAL A 74 7.70 1.28 -2.98
N ALA A 75 7.88 -0.01 -3.24
CA ALA A 75 9.20 -0.61 -3.40
C ALA A 75 10.00 0.05 -4.53
N THR A 76 9.34 0.39 -5.64
CA THR A 76 9.98 1.11 -6.77
C THR A 76 10.36 2.54 -6.39
N MET A 77 9.50 3.26 -5.68
CA MET A 77 9.82 4.62 -5.22
C MET A 77 10.95 4.64 -4.21
N LYS A 78 11.02 3.62 -3.33
CA LYS A 78 12.09 3.45 -2.34
C LYS A 78 13.47 3.27 -2.97
N THR A 79 13.59 2.80 -4.22
CA THR A 79 14.91 2.69 -4.87
C THR A 79 15.54 4.05 -5.12
N GLU A 80 14.74 5.10 -5.28
CA GLU A 80 15.22 6.47 -5.53
C GLU A 80 15.17 7.35 -4.28
N PHE A 81 14.11 7.23 -3.47
CA PHE A 81 13.91 8.11 -2.31
C PHE A 81 14.38 7.52 -0.97
N GLY A 82 14.51 6.20 -0.88
CA GLY A 82 14.86 5.51 0.35
C GLY A 82 13.76 5.49 1.42
N GLU A 83 14.22 5.08 2.61
CA GLU A 83 13.55 5.01 3.91
C GLU A 83 13.49 6.34 4.67
N TRP A 84 12.35 6.87 5.11
CA TRP A 84 12.43 7.81 6.25
C TRP A 84 12.68 7.03 7.54
N GLN A 85 13.62 7.51 8.36
CA GLN A 85 13.92 6.97 9.68
C GLN A 85 13.90 8.10 10.71
N GLU A 86 13.15 7.89 11.78
CA GLU A 86 13.11 8.82 12.90
C GLU A 86 14.47 8.85 13.60
N THR A 87 15.01 10.05 13.83
CA THR A 87 16.17 10.23 14.70
C THR A 87 15.67 10.44 16.12
N ALA A 88 15.81 9.43 16.98
CA ALA A 88 15.49 9.58 18.40
C ALA A 88 16.44 10.61 19.03
N VAL A 89 15.88 11.70 19.55
CA VAL A 89 16.61 12.68 20.35
C VAL A 89 16.29 12.41 21.81
N PHE A 90 17.32 12.04 22.58
CA PHE A 90 17.24 11.81 24.02
C PHE A 90 17.73 13.03 24.80
#